data_AF-A0A381FAB0-F1
#
_entry.id   AF-A0A381FAB0-F1
#
_cell.length_a   1.000
_cell.length_b   1.000
_cell.length_c   1.000
_cell.angle_alpha   90.00
_cell.angle_beta   90.00
_cell.angle_gamma   90.00
#
_symmetry.space_group_name_H-M   'P 1'
#
loop_
_entity.id
_entity.type
_entity.pdbx_description
1 polymer ?
#
loop_
_entity_poly.entity_id
_entity_poly.type
_entity_poly.pdbx_seq_one_letter_code
_entity_poly.pdbx_strand_id
1 'polypeptide(L)'
;MNLLCPEDISFKFIKSLAMTDEHMSAMRDDKYGIDCEQYTKKKNDFEFGKPKTYYFMDGSEKEYTDLQKLCDDWNEIKNFDDPDYEIKWVKLIQKKETINSSK
;
A
#
# COMPACT_ATOMS: atom_id res chain seq x y z
N MET A 1 18.43 -5.30 4.25
CA MET A 1 17.29 -4.87 3.43
C MET A 1 16.45 -3.94 4.28
N ASN A 2 16.22 -2.70 3.83
CA ASN A 2 15.24 -1.83 4.46
C ASN A 2 13.91 -2.13 3.78
N LEU A 3 13.01 -2.78 4.52
CA LEU A 3 11.62 -2.95 4.11
C LEU A 3 10.99 -1.56 4.00
N LEU A 4 10.20 -1.35 2.95
CA LEU A 4 9.35 -0.17 2.83
C LEU A 4 8.27 -0.24 3.89
N CYS A 5 8.17 0.79 4.72
CA CYS A 5 7.07 0.98 5.68
C CYS A 5 6.22 2.19 5.28
N PRO A 6 4.96 2.27 5.71
CA PRO A 6 4.09 3.42 5.41
C PRO A 6 4.69 4.77 5.79
N GLU A 7 5.50 4.84 6.86
CA GLU A 7 6.12 6.09 7.31
C GLU A 7 7.24 6.60 6.39
N ASP A 8 7.80 5.72 5.55
CA ASP A 8 8.85 6.08 4.60
C ASP A 8 8.31 6.80 3.36
N ILE A 9 7.00 6.69 3.12
CA ILE A 9 6.34 7.22 1.93
C ILE A 9 6.03 8.71 2.14
N SER A 10 6.56 9.54 1.26
CA SER A 10 6.38 10.99 1.29
C SER A 10 5.62 11.47 0.06
N PHE A 11 4.29 11.47 0.19
CA PHE A 11 3.41 11.93 -0.87
C PHE A 11 3.55 13.43 -1.15
N LYS A 12 3.82 13.76 -2.42
CA LYS A 12 3.80 15.12 -2.94
C LYS A 12 2.54 15.33 -3.77
N PHE A 13 1.90 16.48 -3.59
CA PHE A 13 0.74 16.87 -4.38
C PHE A 13 1.09 17.01 -5.87
N ILE A 14 0.27 16.41 -6.73
CA ILE A 14 0.36 16.56 -8.18
C ILE A 14 -0.73 17.49 -8.69
N LYS A 15 -1.99 17.13 -8.41
CA LYS A 15 -3.16 17.82 -8.98
C LYS A 15 -4.39 17.60 -8.11
N SER A 16 -5.36 18.50 -8.25
CA SER A 16 -6.69 18.33 -7.73
C SER A 16 -7.73 18.72 -8.76
N LEU A 17 -8.93 18.17 -8.60
CA LEU A 17 -10.08 18.49 -9.43
C LEU A 17 -11.30 18.64 -8.51
N ALA A 18 -11.94 19.80 -8.57
CA ALA A 18 -13.20 20.05 -7.88
C ALA A 18 -14.35 19.90 -8.88
N MET A 19 -15.21 18.91 -8.65
CA MET A 19 -16.43 18.67 -9.41
C MET A 19 -17.65 19.09 -8.59
N THR A 20 -18.84 19.04 -9.20
CA THR A 20 -20.09 19.44 -8.54
C THR A 20 -20.33 18.68 -7.23
N ASP A 21 -20.15 17.36 -7.26
CA ASP A 21 -20.50 16.47 -6.14
C ASP A 21 -19.28 15.91 -5.39
N GLU A 22 -18.07 16.14 -5.89
CA GLU A 22 -16.86 15.56 -5.31
C GLU A 22 -15.62 16.42 -5.54
N HIS A 23 -14.60 16.18 -4.73
CA HIS A 23 -13.27 16.73 -4.88
C HIS A 23 -12.28 15.57 -4.93
N MET A 24 -11.43 15.56 -5.96
CA MET A 24 -10.34 14.61 -6.10
C MET A 24 -9.00 15.32 -5.90
N SER A 25 -8.06 14.64 -5.22
CA SER A 25 -6.65 15.04 -5.19
C SER A 25 -5.76 13.84 -5.46
N ALA A 26 -4.80 14.01 -6.35
CA ALA A 26 -3.77 13.03 -6.66
C ALA A 26 -2.42 13.50 -6.12
N MET A 27 -1.73 12.59 -5.45
CA MET A 27 -0.40 12.77 -4.87
C MET A 27 0.47 11.57 -5.25
N ARG A 28 1.79 11.74 -5.19
CA ARG A 28 2.74 10.68 -5.57
C ARG A 28 4.00 10.73 -4.72
N ASP A 29 4.55 9.56 -4.46
CA ASP A 29 5.93 9.37 -4.02
C ASP A 29 6.76 8.84 -5.21
N ASP A 30 7.61 9.70 -5.75
CA ASP A 30 8.45 9.35 -6.90
C ASP A 30 9.59 8.37 -6.54
N LYS A 31 9.96 8.28 -5.26
CA LYS A 31 11.07 7.44 -4.81
C LYS A 31 10.70 5.97 -4.88
N TYR A 32 9.47 5.65 -4.48
CA TYR A 32 8.95 4.28 -4.44
C TYR A 32 7.97 3.96 -5.56
N GLY A 33 7.58 4.96 -6.36
CA GLY A 33 6.66 4.80 -7.49
C GLY A 33 5.24 4.49 -7.02
N ILE A 34 4.77 5.24 -6.02
CA ILE A 34 3.47 5.01 -5.37
C ILE A 34 2.59 6.23 -5.54
N ASP A 35 1.42 6.04 -6.14
CA ASP A 35 0.39 7.06 -6.26
C ASP A 35 -0.62 6.95 -5.12
N CYS A 36 -1.17 8.09 -4.72
CA CYS A 36 -2.24 8.23 -3.75
C CYS A 36 -3.33 9.13 -4.31
N GLU A 37 -4.52 8.59 -4.48
CA GLU A 37 -5.69 9.33 -4.91
C GLU A 37 -6.71 9.42 -3.76
N GLN A 38 -7.18 10.63 -3.49
CA GLN A 38 -8.20 10.89 -2.50
C GLN A 38 -9.45 11.48 -3.15
N TYR A 39 -10.58 10.86 -2.88
CA TYR A 39 -11.90 11.28 -3.35
C TYR A 39 -12.77 11.65 -2.17
N THR A 40 -13.19 12.91 -2.13
CA THR A 40 -14.00 13.48 -1.05
C THR A 40 -15.34 13.90 -1.61
N LYS A 41 -16.41 13.23 -1.19
CA LYS A 41 -17.78 13.62 -1.57
C LYS A 41 -18.15 14.96 -0.93
N LYS A 42 -18.81 15.82 -1.68
CA LYS A 42 -19.46 17.02 -1.14
C LYS A 42 -20.81 16.64 -0.56
N LYS A 43 -21.13 17.17 0.62
CA LYS A 43 -22.46 17.08 1.22
C LYS A 43 -23.28 18.32 0.88
N ASN A 44 -22.63 19.49 0.88
CA ASN A 44 -23.14 20.78 0.41
C ASN A 44 -21.93 21.67 0.04
N ASP A 45 -22.16 22.93 -0.28
CA ASP A 45 -21.12 23.87 -0.72
C ASP A 45 -20.00 24.12 0.30
N PHE A 46 -20.24 23.84 1.59
CA PHE A 46 -19.31 24.11 2.69
C PHE A 46 -18.94 22.86 3.49
N GLU A 47 -19.62 21.73 3.27
CA GLU A 47 -19.40 20.48 4.00
C GLU A 47 -18.91 19.36 3.09
N PHE A 48 -17.86 18.70 3.55
CA PHE A 48 -17.25 17.57 2.89
C PHE A 48 -17.46 16.28 3.71
N GLY A 49 -17.65 15.17 3.01
CA GLY A 49 -17.69 13.83 3.59
C GLY A 49 -16.29 13.34 3.99
N LYS A 50 -16.23 12.10 4.51
CA LYS A 50 -14.95 11.45 4.78
C LYS A 50 -14.24 11.15 3.44
N PRO A 51 -12.96 11.50 3.27
CA PRO A 51 -12.21 11.13 2.08
C PRO A 51 -12.08 9.61 1.97
N LYS A 52 -12.21 9.10 0.75
CA LYS A 52 -11.79 7.75 0.39
C LYS A 52 -10.42 7.84 -0.24
N THR A 53 -9.48 7.05 0.27
CA THR A 53 -8.10 7.04 -0.21
C THR A 53 -7.81 5.73 -0.91
N TYR A 54 -7.18 5.83 -2.07
CA TYR A 54 -6.75 4.73 -2.90
C TYR A 54 -5.26 4.90 -3.19
N TYR A 55 -4.55 3.79 -3.27
CA TYR A 55 -3.13 3.76 -3.56
C TYR A 55 -2.84 2.83 -4.72
N PHE A 56 -1.86 3.20 -5.52
CA PHE A 56 -1.44 2.47 -6.70
C PHE A 56 0.09 2.41 -6.74
N MET A 57 0.62 1.38 -7.38
CA MET A 57 2.06 1.15 -7.51
C MET A 57 2.40 1.00 -8.99
N ASP A 58 3.51 1.61 -9.42
CA ASP A 58 3.97 1.53 -10.80
C ASP A 58 4.10 0.07 -11.28
N GLY A 59 3.58 -0.20 -12.48
CA GLY A 59 3.62 -1.53 -13.09
C GLY A 59 2.62 -2.53 -12.50
N SER A 60 1.74 -2.10 -11.59
CA SER A 60 0.65 -2.90 -11.06
C SER A 60 -0.69 -2.21 -11.33
N GLU A 61 -1.66 -2.95 -11.87
CA GLU A 61 -3.05 -2.48 -12.04
C GLU A 61 -3.87 -2.65 -10.74
N LYS A 62 -3.26 -3.16 -9.67
CA LYS A 62 -3.95 -3.44 -8.42
C LYS A 62 -4.22 -2.17 -7.64
N GLU A 63 -5.47 -2.00 -7.22
CA GLU A 63 -5.91 -0.94 -6.32
C GLU A 63 -5.74 -1.38 -4.85
N TYR A 64 -5.23 -0.47 -4.02
CA TYR A 64 -5.10 -0.67 -2.59
C TYR A 64 -5.87 0.40 -1.82
N THR A 65 -6.57 -0.01 -0.77
CA THR A 65 -7.22 0.92 0.20
C THR A 65 -6.46 0.96 1.53
N ASP A 66 -5.45 0.12 1.69
CA ASP A 66 -4.60 -0.01 2.87
C ASP A 66 -3.15 0.14 2.42
N LEU A 67 -2.48 1.16 2.96
CA LEU A 67 -1.11 1.49 2.61
C LEU A 67 -0.12 0.43 3.13
N GLN A 68 -0.42 -0.22 4.27
CA GLN A 68 0.43 -1.28 4.80
C GLN A 68 0.47 -2.46 3.83
N LYS A 69 -0.71 -2.87 3.34
CA LYS A 69 -0.82 -3.96 2.38
C LYS A 69 -0.10 -3.66 1.07
N LEU A 70 -0.13 -2.40 0.62
CA LEU A 70 0.65 -1.99 -0.54
C LEU A 70 2.16 -2.14 -0.28
N CYS A 71 2.64 -1.69 0.88
CA CYS A 71 4.05 -1.81 1.26
C CYS A 71 4.49 -3.27 1.32
N ASP A 72 3.66 -4.15 1.88
CA ASP A 72 3.94 -5.58 1.97
C ASP A 72 4.11 -6.20 0.57
N ASP A 73 3.18 -5.93 -0.35
CA ASP A 73 3.25 -6.39 -1.74
C ASP A 73 4.46 -5.78 -2.48
N TRP A 74 4.74 -4.49 -2.29
CA TRP A 74 5.91 -3.82 -2.87
C TRP A 74 7.20 -4.49 -2.42
N ASN A 75 7.32 -4.79 -1.12
CA ASN A 75 8.46 -5.49 -0.55
C ASN A 75 8.59 -6.91 -1.08
N GLU A 76 7.50 -7.63 -1.26
CA GLU A 76 7.53 -8.97 -1.85
C GLU A 76 8.08 -8.92 -3.29
N ILE A 77 7.54 -8.04 -4.12
CA ILE A 77 7.96 -7.90 -5.53
C ILE A 77 9.43 -7.47 -5.64
N LYS A 78 9.87 -6.53 -4.80
CA LYS A 78 11.20 -5.91 -4.91
C LYS A 78 12.30 -6.65 -4.14
N ASN A 79 12.00 -7.38 -3.07
CA ASN A 79 13.02 -8.11 -2.31
C ASN A 79 13.16 -9.58 -2.72
N PHE A 80 12.19 -10.20 -3.39
CA PHE A 80 12.34 -11.59 -3.84
C PHE A 80 13.10 -11.75 -5.17
N ASP A 81 13.04 -10.77 -6.07
CA ASP A 81 13.70 -10.81 -7.39
C ASP A 81 15.00 -9.98 -7.46
N ASP A 82 15.68 -9.78 -6.32
CA ASP A 82 16.96 -9.07 -6.30
C ASP A 82 18.08 -9.97 -6.86
N PRO A 83 18.70 -9.64 -8.01
CA PRO A 83 19.76 -10.45 -8.62
C PRO A 83 21.04 -10.52 -7.77
N ASP A 84 21.21 -9.64 -6.79
CA ASP A 84 22.37 -9.66 -5.88
C ASP A 84 22.20 -10.64 -4.70
N TYR A 85 21.01 -11.24 -4.53
CA TYR A 85 20.70 -12.13 -3.41
C TYR A 85 20.27 -13.54 -3.85
N GLU A 86 20.75 -14.56 -3.15
CA GLU A 86 20.42 -15.98 -3.40
C GLU A 86 19.14 -16.40 -2.66
N ILE A 87 18.10 -16.82 -3.40
CA ILE A 87 16.90 -17.43 -2.80
C ILE A 87 17.23 -18.86 -2.34
N LYS A 88 17.25 -19.10 -1.02
CA LYS A 88 17.46 -20.44 -0.43
C LYS A 88 16.15 -21.07 0.02
N TRP A 89 15.76 -22.17 -0.63
CA TRP A 89 14.65 -23.02 -0.20
C TRP A 89 15.13 -24.02 0.86
N VAL A 90 14.64 -23.87 2.10
CA VAL A 90 15.02 -24.77 3.21
C VAL A 90 13.85 -25.68 3.54
N LYS A 91 14.07 -27.01 3.49
CA LYS A 91 13.10 -28.00 3.93
C LYS A 91 13.16 -28.14 5.45
N LEU A 92 12.20 -27.52 6.15
CA LEU A 92 12.08 -27.66 7.61
C LEU A 92 11.29 -28.94 7.94
N ILE A 93 11.91 -29.84 8.70
CA ILE A 93 11.23 -30.98 9.33
C ILE A 93 11.15 -30.68 10.83
N GLN A 94 9.96 -30.37 11.32
CA GLN A 94 9.72 -30.10 12.74
C GLN A 94 8.68 -31.07 13.31
N LYS A 95 8.82 -31.41 14.59
CA LYS A 95 7.89 -32.26 15.32
C LYS A 95 6.55 -31.52 15.44
N LYS A 96 5.43 -32.17 15.10
CA LYS A 96 4.10 -31.61 15.36
C LYS A 96 3.95 -31.38 16.86
N GLU A 97 3.60 -30.16 17.26
CA GLU A 97 3.15 -29.90 18.62
C GLU A 97 1.78 -30.53 18.81
N THR A 98 1.71 -31.51 19.70
CA THR A 98 0.44 -32.06 20.16
C THR A 98 -0.06 -31.15 21.27
N ILE A 99 -1.10 -30.36 21.00
CA ILE A 99 -1.82 -29.63 22.05
C ILE A 99 -2.54 -30.69 22.89
N ASN A 100 -1.95 -31.10 24.00
CA ASN A 100 -2.68 -31.84 25.03
C ASN A 100 -3.63 -30.85 25.70
N SER A 101 -4.87 -30.82 25.24
CA SER A 101 -5.98 -30.20 25.95
C SER A 101 -6.24 -31.01 27.21
N SER A 102 -5.59 -30.64 28.31
CA SER A 102 -5.88 -31.14 29.65
C SER A 102 -7.29 -30.69 30.05
N LYS A 103 -8.19 -31.66 30.25
CA LYS A 103 -9.45 -31.50 30.97
C LYS A 103 -9.22 -31.60 32.47
#